data_AF-A0A2G6KVU7-F1
#
_entry.id   AF-A0A2G6KVU7-F1
#
_cell.length_a   1.000
_cell.length_b   1.000
_cell.length_c   1.000
_cell.angle_alpha   90.00
_cell.angle_beta   90.00
_cell.angle_gamma   90.00
#
_symmetry.space_group_name_H-M   'P 1'
#
loop_
_entity.id
_entity.type
_entity.pdbx_description
1 polymer ?
#
loop_
_entity_poly.entity_id
_entity_poly.type
_entity_poly.pdbx_seq_one_letter_code
_entity_poly.pdbx_strand_id
1 'polypeptide(L)'
;MLNPIRILTTSSMQIAATPFFGGGKWRMAERDPWWDDYTGDKTVVIGHFWRQFNADSQRIGGVFGRDLFAGIAPHAWMGKKHNVYCVDYSVGQRHLERDQKAEHCTLPFYGKLAALRMPEGEVMHDDGSLVATY
;
A
#
# COMPACT_ATOMS: atom_id res chain seq x y z
N MET A 1 24.91 3.58 10.55
CA MET A 1 24.04 2.75 11.41
C MET A 1 22.63 3.33 11.34
N LEU A 2 21.64 2.60 10.86
CA LEU A 2 20.27 3.11 10.74
C LEU A 2 19.55 3.03 12.08
N ASN A 3 18.66 4.00 12.37
CA ASN A 3 17.86 4.00 13.59
C ASN A 3 16.85 2.84 13.56
N PRO A 4 16.93 1.84 14.46
CA PRO A 4 16.09 0.65 14.42
C PRO A 4 14.61 0.94 14.74
N ILE A 5 14.32 1.90 15.62
CA ILE A 5 12.95 2.33 15.93
C ILE A 5 12.30 2.92 14.69
N ARG A 6 13.05 3.75 13.94
CA ARG A 6 12.57 4.31 12.68
C ARG A 6 12.26 3.22 11.65
N ILE A 7 13.13 2.24 11.48
CA ILE A 7 12.89 1.14 10.54
C ILE A 7 11.64 0.36 10.93
N LEU A 8 11.49 0.01 12.21
CA LEU A 8 10.35 -0.75 12.71
C LEU A 8 9.01 0.00 12.57
N THR A 9 9.03 1.34 12.61
CA THR A 9 7.81 2.16 12.56
C THR A 9 7.49 2.72 11.18
N THR A 10 8.47 2.84 10.29
CA THR A 10 8.31 3.55 8.99
C THR A 10 8.83 2.81 7.77
N SER A 11 9.42 1.62 7.95
CA SER A 11 10.19 0.82 6.96
C SER A 11 11.60 1.35 6.66
N SER A 12 12.41 0.52 6.01
CA SER A 12 13.65 0.96 5.37
C SER A 12 13.36 1.90 4.18
N MET A 13 14.36 2.70 3.85
CA MET A 13 14.38 3.57 2.67
C MET A 13 15.70 3.40 1.96
N GLN A 14 15.68 3.56 0.64
CA GLN A 14 16.87 3.51 -0.22
C GLN A 14 17.06 4.85 -0.94
N ILE A 15 18.28 5.10 -1.43
CA ILE A 15 18.54 6.27 -2.28
C ILE A 15 17.79 6.05 -3.60
N ALA A 16 17.01 7.04 -4.01
CA ALA A 16 16.25 6.95 -5.25
C ALA A 16 17.20 7.04 -6.45
N ALA A 17 17.04 6.14 -7.43
CA ALA A 17 17.88 6.13 -8.63
C ALA A 17 17.80 7.45 -9.42
N THR A 18 16.63 8.08 -9.42
CA THR A 18 16.43 9.45 -9.93
C THR A 18 15.52 10.22 -8.97
N PRO A 19 15.81 11.51 -8.71
CA PRO A 19 14.94 12.34 -7.88
C PRO A 19 13.51 12.36 -8.41
N PHE A 20 12.53 12.34 -7.52
CA PHE A 20 11.12 12.38 -7.88
C PHE A 20 10.36 13.35 -6.99
N PHE A 21 9.27 13.91 -7.50
CA PHE A 21 8.39 14.76 -6.70
C PHE A 21 7.35 13.89 -6.00
N GLY A 22 7.19 14.06 -4.68
CA GLY A 22 6.25 13.28 -3.88
C GLY A 22 6.06 13.86 -2.48
N GLY A 23 4.81 14.02 -2.07
CA GLY A 23 4.44 14.64 -0.79
C GLY A 23 4.74 16.12 -0.75
N GLY A 24 4.51 16.83 -1.87
CA GLY A 24 4.72 18.28 -1.98
C GLY A 24 6.18 18.73 -2.03
N LYS A 25 7.14 17.81 -2.19
CA LYS A 25 8.58 18.13 -2.26
C LYS A 25 9.35 17.15 -3.13
N TRP A 26 10.54 17.57 -3.54
CA TRP A 26 11.53 16.69 -4.16
C TRP A 26 12.04 15.66 -3.14
N ARG A 27 12.12 14.41 -3.58
CA ARG A 27 12.60 13.26 -2.82
C ARG A 27 13.85 12.69 -3.49
N MET A 28 14.85 12.43 -2.67
CA MET A 28 16.11 11.77 -3.04
C MET A 28 16.18 10.35 -2.46
N ALA A 29 15.16 9.95 -1.71
CA ALA A 29 15.02 8.62 -1.12
C ALA A 29 13.62 8.08 -1.42
N GLU A 30 13.54 6.78 -1.67
CA GLU A 30 12.30 6.05 -1.91
C GLU A 30 12.13 4.91 -0.90
N ARG A 31 10.92 4.38 -0.80
CA ARG A 31 10.64 3.21 0.03
C ARG A 31 11.36 2.01 -0.56
N ASP A 32 11.90 1.20 0.33
CA ASP A 32 12.55 -0.05 -0.01
C ASP A 32 11.52 -1.20 -0.01
N PRO A 33 11.27 -1.88 -1.15
CA PRO A 33 10.38 -3.03 -1.23
C PRO A 33 11.04 -4.27 -0.64
N TRP A 34 11.39 -4.21 0.65
CA TRP A 34 12.19 -5.23 1.36
C TRP A 34 11.64 -6.65 1.27
N TRP A 35 10.36 -6.83 0.93
CA TRP A 35 9.76 -8.14 0.69
C TRP A 35 10.46 -8.90 -0.44
N ASP A 36 11.03 -8.19 -1.42
CA ASP A 36 11.80 -8.79 -2.51
C ASP A 36 13.02 -9.57 -2.00
N ASP A 37 13.52 -9.22 -0.81
CA ASP A 37 14.64 -9.87 -0.14
C ASP A 37 14.25 -10.73 1.07
N TYR A 38 12.96 -10.76 1.41
CA TYR A 38 12.49 -11.53 2.56
C TYR A 38 12.60 -13.05 2.31
N THR A 39 13.35 -13.73 3.18
CA THR A 39 13.61 -15.19 3.12
C THR A 39 13.02 -15.97 4.29
N GLY A 40 12.39 -15.28 5.26
CA GLY A 40 11.79 -15.92 6.42
C GLY A 40 10.60 -16.81 6.06
N ASP A 41 10.32 -17.81 6.90
CA ASP A 41 9.20 -18.74 6.69
C ASP A 41 7.86 -18.21 7.22
N LYS A 42 7.87 -17.10 7.96
CA LYS A 42 6.68 -16.56 8.60
C LYS A 42 5.89 -15.70 7.62
N THR A 43 4.56 -15.85 7.65
CA THR A 43 3.66 -14.90 6.99
C THR A 43 3.80 -13.53 7.62
N VAL A 44 3.99 -12.50 6.79
CA VAL A 44 4.07 -11.10 7.23
C VAL A 44 2.95 -10.31 6.59
N VAL A 45 2.07 -9.76 7.42
CA VAL A 45 1.03 -8.82 6.99
C VAL A 45 1.50 -7.41 7.28
N ILE A 46 1.50 -6.56 6.27
CA ILE A 46 1.92 -5.16 6.37
C ILE A 46 0.79 -4.20 6.05
N GLY A 47 0.80 -3.07 6.72
CA GLY A 47 0.05 -1.87 6.35
C GLY A 47 1.01 -0.70 6.10
N HIS A 48 0.46 0.48 5.78
CA HIS A 48 1.19 1.74 5.66
C HIS A 48 2.01 1.95 4.36
N PHE A 49 1.61 1.30 3.27
CA PHE A 49 2.26 1.43 1.96
C PHE A 49 1.34 1.95 0.86
N TRP A 50 0.07 2.21 1.17
CA TRP A 50 -0.90 2.81 0.24
C TRP A 50 -0.98 2.03 -1.07
N ARG A 51 -1.32 0.74 -0.97
CA ARG A 51 -1.53 -0.11 -2.13
C ARG A 51 -2.72 0.42 -2.94
N GLN A 52 -2.59 0.39 -4.26
CA GLN A 52 -3.68 0.74 -5.16
C GLN A 52 -4.65 -0.42 -5.28
N PHE A 53 -5.95 -0.11 -5.23
CA PHE A 53 -6.99 -1.12 -5.38
C PHE A 53 -7.36 -1.38 -6.85
N ASN A 54 -7.33 -0.37 -7.72
CA ASN A 54 -7.66 -0.49 -9.13
C ASN A 54 -6.52 0.08 -10.00
N ALA A 55 -6.27 -0.51 -11.18
CA ALA A 55 -5.31 0.04 -12.15
C ALA A 55 -5.68 1.47 -12.60
N ASP A 56 -6.99 1.76 -12.67
CA ASP A 56 -7.53 3.08 -12.99
C ASP A 56 -7.72 3.98 -11.75
N SER A 57 -7.28 3.55 -10.56
CA SER A 57 -7.33 4.41 -9.38
C SER A 57 -6.39 5.60 -9.62
N GLN A 58 -6.99 6.69 -10.09
CA GLN A 58 -6.28 7.96 -10.21
C GLN A 58 -5.75 8.27 -8.83
N ARG A 59 -4.41 8.20 -8.68
CA ARG A 59 -3.74 8.75 -7.51
C ARG A 59 -4.28 10.15 -7.37
N ILE A 60 -4.90 10.46 -6.24
CA ILE A 60 -5.16 11.87 -5.92
C ILE A 60 -3.79 12.56 -6.01
N GLY A 61 -3.70 13.46 -7.00
CA GLY A 61 -2.58 13.58 -7.94
C GLY A 61 -1.21 13.82 -7.33
N GLY A 62 -0.19 13.05 -7.74
CA GLY A 62 1.22 13.37 -7.48
C GLY A 62 1.66 13.54 -6.02
N VAL A 63 0.74 13.43 -5.05
CA VAL A 63 0.98 13.70 -3.63
C VAL A 63 1.79 12.59 -2.98
N PHE A 64 1.86 11.39 -3.56
CA PHE A 64 2.40 10.22 -2.83
C PHE A 64 3.67 9.60 -3.42
N GLY A 65 4.20 10.15 -4.53
CA GLY A 65 5.46 9.71 -5.12
C GLY A 65 5.31 8.51 -6.05
N ARG A 66 6.33 7.66 -6.16
CA ARG A 66 6.35 6.47 -7.03
C ARG A 66 5.41 5.37 -6.57
N ASP A 67 5.02 4.48 -7.48
CA ASP A 67 4.25 3.29 -7.13
C ASP A 67 5.18 2.16 -6.71
N LEU A 68 5.12 1.83 -5.42
CA LEU A 68 5.91 0.76 -4.82
C LEU A 68 5.38 -0.62 -5.23
N PHE A 69 4.11 -0.70 -5.66
CA PHE A 69 3.46 -1.94 -6.09
C PHE A 69 3.28 -2.00 -7.61
N ALA A 70 4.04 -1.20 -8.37
CA ALA A 70 3.94 -1.17 -9.82
C ALA A 70 4.11 -2.58 -10.40
N GLY A 71 3.11 -3.06 -11.14
CA GLY A 71 3.10 -4.41 -11.72
C GLY A 71 2.68 -5.54 -10.77
N ILE A 72 2.33 -5.24 -9.52
CA ILE A 72 1.84 -6.21 -8.53
C ILE A 72 0.33 -6.06 -8.38
N ALA A 73 -0.44 -7.11 -8.70
CA ALA A 73 -1.90 -7.08 -8.58
C ALA A 73 -2.34 -6.77 -7.13
N PRO A 74 -3.48 -6.06 -6.90
CA PRO A 74 -3.89 -5.58 -5.58
C PRO A 74 -4.07 -6.65 -4.49
N HIS A 75 -4.34 -7.89 -4.86
CA HIS A 75 -4.51 -9.00 -3.91
C HIS A 75 -3.39 -10.03 -3.95
N ALA A 76 -2.32 -9.78 -4.72
CA ALA A 76 -1.21 -10.70 -4.83
C ALA A 76 -0.36 -10.74 -3.55
N TRP A 77 0.09 -11.94 -3.20
CA TRP A 77 1.11 -12.18 -2.19
C TRP A 77 2.51 -11.95 -2.78
N MET A 78 3.38 -11.30 -2.00
CA MET A 78 4.70 -10.84 -2.40
C MET A 78 5.81 -11.61 -1.66
N GLY A 79 7.05 -11.31 -2.07
CA GLY A 79 8.27 -11.90 -1.53
C GLY A 79 8.58 -13.28 -2.09
N LYS A 80 9.81 -13.75 -1.86
CA LYS A 80 10.37 -14.97 -2.49
C LYS A 80 9.57 -16.24 -2.21
N LYS A 81 8.85 -16.27 -1.08
CA LYS A 81 8.02 -17.40 -0.63
C LYS A 81 6.51 -17.11 -0.73
N HIS A 82 6.11 -16.03 -1.41
CA HIS A 82 4.70 -15.57 -1.50
C HIS A 82 4.02 -15.49 -0.13
N ASN A 83 4.73 -14.96 0.87
CA ASN A 83 4.28 -14.93 2.26
C ASN A 83 4.25 -13.51 2.86
N VAL A 84 4.40 -12.47 2.04
CA VAL A 84 4.21 -11.08 2.46
C VAL A 84 2.95 -10.50 1.83
N TYR A 85 2.05 -9.95 2.63
CA TYR A 85 0.78 -9.40 2.15
C TYR A 85 0.56 -7.97 2.62
N CYS A 86 0.22 -7.05 1.70
CA CYS A 86 -0.18 -5.70 2.06
C CYS A 86 -1.70 -5.56 2.10
N VAL A 87 -2.25 -5.25 3.28
CA VAL A 87 -3.69 -5.06 3.54
C VAL A 87 -4.13 -3.59 3.49
N ASP A 88 -3.19 -2.66 3.29
CA ASP A 88 -3.48 -1.23 3.22
C ASP A 88 -3.79 -0.80 1.77
N TYR A 89 -5.08 -0.62 1.48
CA TYR A 89 -5.57 -0.14 0.18
C TYR A 89 -5.76 1.38 0.15
N SER A 90 -4.72 2.10 0.58
CA SER A 90 -4.69 3.58 0.58
C SER A 90 -5.78 4.18 1.47
N VAL A 91 -5.90 3.73 2.71
CA VAL A 91 -6.92 4.26 3.66
C VAL A 91 -6.77 5.77 3.92
N GLY A 92 -5.55 6.30 3.83
CA GLY A 92 -5.33 7.75 3.90
C GLY A 92 -5.93 8.51 2.73
N GLN A 93 -5.93 7.92 1.52
CA GLN A 93 -6.64 8.48 0.37
C GLN A 93 -8.15 8.47 0.63
N ARG A 94 -8.70 7.40 1.21
CA ARG A 94 -10.12 7.34 1.61
C ARG A 94 -10.49 8.47 2.57
N HIS A 95 -9.61 8.83 3.51
CA HIS A 95 -9.85 9.97 4.41
C HIS A 95 -9.89 11.29 3.65
N LEU A 96 -8.91 11.56 2.78
CA LEU A 96 -8.90 12.77 1.95
C LEU A 96 -10.12 12.86 1.03
N GLU A 97 -10.54 11.73 0.46
CA GLU A 97 -11.77 11.64 -0.33
C GLU A 97 -12.98 12.00 0.51
N ARG A 98 -13.08 11.56 1.77
CA ARG A 98 -14.20 11.94 2.65
C ARG A 98 -14.20 13.44 2.96
N ASP A 99 -13.03 14.00 3.26
CA ASP A 99 -12.91 15.43 3.59
C ASP A 99 -13.22 16.33 2.39
N GLN A 100 -12.84 15.92 1.18
CA GLN A 100 -13.13 16.66 -0.07
C GLN A 100 -14.57 16.47 -0.56
N LYS A 101 -15.23 15.37 -0.18
CA LYS A 101 -16.63 15.09 -0.52
C LYS A 101 -17.57 15.80 0.46
N ALA A 102 -17.63 17.13 0.36
CA ALA A 102 -18.73 17.91 0.90
C ALA A 102 -20.05 17.46 0.23
N GLU A 103 -20.88 16.73 0.99
CA GLU A 103 -22.31 16.37 0.83
C GLU A 103 -22.85 15.78 -0.51
N HIS A 104 -22.19 15.91 -1.67
CA HIS A 104 -22.84 15.68 -2.97
C HIS A 104 -22.03 14.87 -4.00
N CYS A 105 -20.91 14.26 -3.62
CA CYS A 105 -20.11 13.49 -4.58
C CYS A 105 -20.51 12.00 -4.58
N THR A 106 -21.11 11.55 -5.69
CA THR A 106 -21.55 10.17 -5.95
C THR A 106 -20.47 9.28 -6.56
N LEU A 107 -19.25 9.78 -6.76
CA LEU A 107 -18.13 8.98 -7.32
C LEU A 107 -17.69 7.90 -6.33
N PRO A 108 -17.27 6.71 -6.81
CA PRO A 108 -16.74 5.66 -5.94
C PRO A 108 -15.50 6.16 -5.18
N PHE A 109 -15.25 5.59 -4.00
CA PHE A 109 -13.99 5.80 -3.31
C PHE A 109 -12.90 4.95 -3.98
N TYR A 110 -11.72 5.52 -4.22
CA TYR A 110 -10.62 4.78 -4.82
C TYR A 110 -9.80 4.05 -3.75
N GLY A 111 -9.64 4.66 -2.56
CA GLY A 111 -9.11 3.95 -1.39
C GLY A 111 -10.15 2.97 -0.85
N LYS A 112 -9.74 1.80 -0.34
CA LYS A 112 -10.63 0.81 0.28
C LYS A 112 -10.24 0.50 1.72
N LEU A 113 -11.25 0.15 2.52
CA LEU A 113 -11.02 -0.50 3.81
C LEU A 113 -11.11 -2.00 3.59
N ALA A 114 -10.18 -2.74 4.19
CA ALA A 114 -10.14 -4.19 4.06
C ALA A 114 -9.66 -4.86 5.34
N ALA A 115 -10.09 -6.09 5.54
CA ALA A 115 -9.60 -6.99 6.58
C ALA A 115 -9.15 -8.30 5.94
N LEU A 116 -7.90 -8.68 6.17
CA LEU A 116 -7.39 -10.01 5.84
C LEU A 116 -7.84 -11.00 6.92
N ARG A 117 -8.53 -12.06 6.51
CA ARG A 117 -9.01 -13.15 7.37
C ARG A 117 -8.01 -14.29 7.30
N MET A 118 -7.42 -14.59 8.45
CA MET A 118 -6.45 -15.67 8.62
C MET A 118 -7.03 -16.68 9.62
N PRO A 119 -6.98 -17.99 9.34
CA PRO A 119 -6.23 -18.65 8.26
C PRO A 119 -6.98 -18.78 6.92
N GLU A 120 -8.16 -18.18 6.78
CA GLU A 120 -9.07 -18.40 5.64
C GLU A 120 -8.51 -17.94 4.28
N GLY A 121 -7.55 -17.02 4.25
CA GLY A 121 -6.94 -16.55 3.00
C GLY A 121 -7.84 -15.61 2.21
N GLU A 122 -8.79 -14.96 2.89
CA GLU A 122 -9.80 -14.10 2.29
C GLU A 122 -9.61 -12.65 2.71
N VAL A 123 -9.93 -11.73 1.81
CA VAL A 123 -9.97 -10.29 2.09
C VAL A 123 -11.40 -9.82 1.98
N MET A 124 -11.94 -9.34 3.11
CA MET A 124 -13.24 -8.69 3.18
C MET A 124 -13.06 -7.19 3.00
N HIS A 125 -13.76 -6.59 2.05
CA HIS A 125 -13.78 -5.13 1.81
C HIS A 125 -14.99 -4.46 2.47
N ASP A 126 -14.97 -3.13 2.58
CA ASP A 126 -16.06 -2.35 3.18
C ASP A 126 -17.38 -2.37 2.40
N ASP A 127 -17.35 -2.75 1.12
CA ASP A 127 -18.56 -2.99 0.31
C ASP A 127 -19.12 -4.42 0.47
N GLY A 128 -18.55 -5.21 1.37
CA GLY A 128 -18.93 -6.61 1.61
C GLY A 128 -18.40 -7.58 0.56
N SER A 129 -17.60 -7.12 -0.41
CA SER A 129 -16.95 -8.02 -1.36
C SER A 129 -15.87 -8.84 -0.66
N LEU A 130 -15.80 -10.12 -1.05
CA LEU A 130 -14.87 -11.10 -0.52
C LEU A 130 -13.96 -11.59 -1.65
N VAL A 131 -12.65 -11.58 -1.42
CA VAL A 131 -11.64 -12.00 -2.41
C VAL A 131 -10.73 -13.06 -1.80
N ALA A 132 -10.67 -14.24 -2.40
CA ALA A 132 -9.69 -15.27 -2.05
C ALA A 132 -8.29 -14.86 -2.54
N THR A 133 -7.25 -15.16 -1.77
CA THR A 133 -5.88 -14.70 -2.03
C THR A 133 -4.86 -15.82 -2.20
N TYR A 134 -5.19 -17.06 -1.86
CA TYR A 134 -4.44 -18.28 -2.15
C TYR A 134 -5.34 -19.51 -2.13
#